data_AF-A0A512HKN8-F1
#
_entry.id   AF-A0A512HKN8-F1
#
_cell.length_a   1.000
_cell.length_b   1.000
_cell.length_c   1.000
_cell.angle_alpha   90.00
_cell.angle_beta   90.00
_cell.angle_gamma   90.00
#
_symmetry.space_group_name_H-M   'P 1'
#
loop_
_entity.id
_entity.type
_entity.pdbx_description
1 polymer ?
#
loop_
_entity_poly.entity_id
_entity_poly.type
_entity_poly.pdbx_seq_one_letter_code
_entity_poly.pdbx_strand_id
1 'polypeptide(L)'
;MLDNRVQFMSGDEVWLVGERRSTGEQKYYVSNLPTDTTLKTLAATIKARWVCEQAHQQLKEELGLDHFEGRSWTGLHRHALMTMIAYAFLQSRRLKAAGRKKKTHRSAATTEHAGPQESDTRHLRTATAATMPPL
;
A
#
# COMPACT_ATOMS: atom_id res chain seq x y z
N MET A 1 -31.70 -3.69 5.99
CA MET A 1 -30.95 -4.85 6.51
C MET A 1 -30.91 -5.87 5.38
N LEU A 2 -29.96 -5.74 4.45
CA LEU A 2 -29.93 -6.56 3.23
C LEU A 2 -29.12 -7.83 3.50
N ASP A 3 -29.81 -8.97 3.34
CA ASP A 3 -29.33 -10.33 3.55
C ASP A 3 -28.18 -10.63 2.57
N ASN A 4 -26.94 -10.55 3.05
CA ASN A 4 -25.72 -10.90 2.29
C ASN A 4 -25.51 -12.41 2.33
N ARG A 5 -26.49 -13.19 1.84
CA ARG A 5 -26.41 -14.65 1.81
C ARG A 5 -25.46 -15.07 0.69
N VAL A 6 -24.20 -15.29 1.07
CA VAL A 6 -23.25 -16.04 0.26
C VAL A 6 -23.76 -17.48 0.20
N GLN A 7 -24.07 -17.96 -1.00
CA GLN A 7 -24.49 -19.34 -1.22
C GLN A 7 -23.26 -20.25 -1.07
N PHE A 8 -23.14 -20.93 0.06
CA PHE A 8 -22.09 -21.94 0.27
C PHE A 8 -22.61 -23.31 -0.19
N MET A 9 -21.76 -24.05 -0.89
CA MET A 9 -21.96 -25.50 -1.03
C MET A 9 -21.73 -26.08 0.36
N SER A 10 -22.78 -26.68 0.93
CA SER A 10 -22.77 -27.18 2.31
C SER A 10 -21.71 -28.29 2.46
N GLY A 11 -20.58 -27.97 3.10
CA GLY A 11 -19.52 -28.94 3.41
C GLY A 11 -18.09 -28.40 3.40
N ASP A 12 -17.81 -27.27 2.74
CA ASP A 12 -16.44 -26.77 2.57
C ASP A 12 -15.98 -25.84 3.70
N GLU A 13 -14.74 -25.99 4.17
CA GLU A 13 -14.09 -25.07 5.10
C GLU A 13 -13.93 -23.67 4.48
N VAL A 14 -14.29 -22.62 5.20
CA VAL A 14 -14.24 -21.23 4.73
C VAL A 14 -13.41 -20.34 5.65
N TRP A 15 -12.79 -19.32 5.06
CA TRP A 15 -12.08 -18.30 5.81
C TRP A 15 -13.04 -17.23 6.34
N LEU A 16 -12.97 -16.95 7.64
CA LEU A 16 -13.55 -15.76 8.26
C LEU A 16 -12.42 -14.79 8.63
N VAL A 17 -12.41 -13.60 8.04
CA VAL A 17 -11.39 -12.58 8.25
C VAL A 17 -11.98 -11.38 8.97
N GLY A 18 -11.45 -11.06 10.16
CA GLY A 18 -11.78 -9.87 10.92
C GLY A 18 -10.79 -8.72 10.68
N GLU A 19 -11.29 -7.56 10.24
CA GLU A 19 -10.55 -6.30 10.22
C GLU A 19 -10.97 -5.46 11.41
N ARG A 20 -10.06 -5.20 12.35
CA ARG A 20 -10.27 -4.27 13.47
C ARG A 20 -9.49 -2.99 13.21
N ARG A 21 -10.18 -1.85 13.25
CA ARG A 21 -9.58 -0.52 13.06
C ARG A 21 -9.27 0.12 14.41
N SER A 22 -8.32 1.05 14.42
CA SER A 22 -7.97 1.85 15.61
C SER A 22 -9.14 2.72 16.09
N THR A 23 -10.09 3.02 15.22
CA THR A 23 -11.36 3.72 15.53
C THR A 23 -12.36 2.86 16.32
N GLY A 24 -12.06 1.57 16.55
CA GLY A 24 -12.98 0.62 17.18
C GLY A 24 -13.93 -0.08 16.21
N GLU A 25 -13.99 0.35 14.94
CA GLU A 25 -14.80 -0.31 13.90
C GLU A 25 -14.25 -1.72 13.60
N GLN A 26 -15.16 -2.71 13.56
CA GLN A 26 -14.85 -4.09 13.19
C GLN A 26 -15.62 -4.49 11.94
N LYS A 27 -14.93 -5.11 10.97
CA LYS A 27 -15.54 -5.68 9.77
C LYS A 27 -15.18 -7.15 9.65
N TYR A 28 -16.13 -7.94 9.19
CA TYR A 28 -15.95 -9.36 8.96
C TYR A 28 -16.16 -9.67 7.48
N TYR A 29 -15.28 -10.49 6.92
CA TYR A 29 -15.31 -10.92 5.53
C TYR A 29 -15.24 -12.43 5.47
N VAL A 30 -15.94 -13.03 4.50
CA VAL A 30 -15.90 -14.47 4.26
C VAL A 30 -15.25 -14.75 2.91
N SER A 31 -14.40 -15.78 2.82
CA SER A 31 -13.75 -16.18 1.58
C SER A 31 -13.68 -17.69 1.44
N ASN A 32 -13.93 -18.18 0.22
CA ASN A 32 -13.79 -19.58 -0.20
C ASN A 32 -12.39 -19.88 -0.78
N LEU A 33 -11.39 -19.10 -0.41
CA LEU A 33 -10.01 -19.33 -0.84
C LEU A 33 -9.45 -20.64 -0.20
N PRO A 34 -8.52 -21.32 -0.87
CA PRO A 34 -7.89 -22.54 -0.35
C PRO A 34 -7.36 -22.40 1.08
N THR A 35 -7.32 -23.50 1.84
CA THR A 35 -6.89 -23.53 3.24
C THR A 35 -5.40 -23.25 3.44
N ASP A 36 -4.59 -23.34 2.39
CA ASP A 36 -3.17 -22.95 2.38
C ASP A 36 -2.95 -21.45 2.07
N THR A 37 -4.02 -20.67 1.93
CA THR A 37 -3.94 -19.25 1.61
C THR A 37 -3.38 -18.44 2.76
N THR A 38 -2.32 -17.66 2.50
CA THR A 38 -1.74 -16.77 3.52
C THR A 38 -2.69 -15.62 3.89
N LEU A 39 -2.60 -15.14 5.15
CA LEU A 39 -3.35 -13.98 5.62
C LEU A 39 -3.12 -12.73 4.75
N LYS A 40 -1.91 -12.56 4.21
CA LYS A 40 -1.57 -11.45 3.31
C LYS A 40 -2.39 -11.52 2.02
N THR A 41 -2.54 -12.72 1.45
CA THR A 41 -3.36 -12.93 0.26
C THR A 41 -4.84 -12.69 0.57
N LEU A 42 -5.35 -13.19 1.71
CA LEU A 42 -6.72 -12.92 2.15
C LEU A 42 -6.99 -11.41 2.26
N ALA A 43 -6.10 -10.68 2.95
CA ALA A 43 -6.21 -9.23 3.10
C ALA A 43 -6.11 -8.51 1.76
N ALA A 44 -5.19 -8.93 0.88
CA ALA A 44 -5.05 -8.35 -0.46
C ALA A 44 -6.31 -8.55 -1.30
N THR A 45 -6.91 -9.75 -1.28
CA THR A 45 -8.16 -10.05 -2.00
C THR A 45 -9.32 -9.21 -1.48
N ILE A 46 -9.46 -9.09 -0.15
CA ILE A 46 -10.49 -8.24 0.46
C ILE A 46 -10.32 -6.78 0.02
N LYS A 47 -9.09 -6.26 0.06
CA LYS A 47 -8.81 -4.87 -0.35
C LYS A 47 -8.88 -4.66 -1.86
N ALA A 48 -8.66 -5.69 -2.67
CA ALA A 48 -8.76 -5.61 -4.12
C ALA A 48 -10.15 -5.21 -4.60
N ARG A 49 -11.21 -5.54 -3.84
CA ARG A 49 -12.57 -5.05 -4.14
C ARG A 49 -12.63 -3.52 -4.24
N TRP A 50 -11.99 -2.82 -3.31
CA TRP A 50 -11.96 -1.37 -3.32
C TRP A 50 -11.15 -0.82 -4.50
N VAL A 51 -10.07 -1.51 -4.90
CA VAL A 51 -9.28 -1.15 -6.09
C VAL A 51 -10.15 -1.19 -7.35
N CYS A 52 -11.07 -2.16 -7.47
CA CYS A 52 -12.02 -2.21 -8.58
C CYS A 52 -13.00 -1.04 -8.57
N GLU A 53 -13.49 -0.62 -7.41
CA GLU A 53 -14.37 0.56 -7.28
C GLU A 53 -13.61 1.83 -7.70
N GLN A 54 -12.38 2.00 -7.23
CA GLN A 54 -11.52 3.11 -7.62
C GLN A 54 -11.23 3.11 -9.13
N ALA A 55 -10.94 1.95 -9.72
CA ALA A 55 -10.69 1.84 -11.16
C ALA A 55 -11.90 2.28 -12.00
N HIS A 56 -13.11 1.88 -11.61
CA HIS A 56 -14.34 2.32 -12.28
C HIS A 56 -14.56 3.82 -12.13
N GLN A 57 -14.27 4.40 -10.97
CA GLN A 57 -14.38 5.83 -10.75
C GLN A 57 -13.42 6.61 -11.66
N GLN A 58 -12.15 6.18 -11.78
CA GLN A 58 -11.20 6.79 -12.70
C GLN A 58 -11.62 6.65 -14.17
N LEU A 59 -12.15 5.49 -14.55
CA LEU A 59 -12.65 5.27 -15.91
C LEU A 59 -13.77 6.25 -16.28
N LYS A 60 -14.68 6.54 -15.36
CA LYS A 60 -15.77 7.51 -15.56
C LYS A 60 -15.26 8.94 -15.49
N GLU A 61 -14.77 9.35 -14.33
CA GLU A 61 -14.47 10.75 -14.02
C GLU A 61 -13.25 11.30 -14.78
N GLU A 62 -12.20 10.49 -14.98
CA GLU A 62 -10.96 10.97 -15.61
C GLU A 62 -10.91 10.63 -17.11
N LEU A 63 -11.50 9.51 -17.52
CA LEU A 63 -11.36 8.97 -18.89
C LEU A 63 -12.64 9.06 -19.72
N GLY A 64 -13.75 9.51 -19.14
CA GLY A 64 -15.00 9.77 -19.85
C GLY A 64 -15.71 8.50 -20.32
N LEU A 65 -15.60 7.40 -19.57
CA LEU A 65 -16.37 6.18 -19.87
C LEU A 65 -17.88 6.45 -19.95
N ASP A 66 -18.37 7.42 -19.19
CA ASP A 66 -19.77 7.88 -19.14
C ASP A 66 -20.09 9.05 -20.09
N HIS A 67 -19.13 9.54 -20.87
CA HIS A 67 -19.33 10.62 -21.86
C HIS A 67 -19.77 10.12 -23.24
N PHE A 68 -20.21 8.87 -23.38
CA PHE A 68 -20.68 8.35 -24.65
C PHE A 68 -22.11 8.80 -24.97
N GLU A 69 -22.28 9.57 -26.04
CA GLU A 69 -23.60 10.12 -26.46
C GLU A 69 -24.23 9.38 -27.66
N GLY A 70 -23.57 8.33 -28.16
CA GLY A 70 -24.07 7.54 -29.28
C GLY A 70 -25.20 6.57 -28.88
N ARG A 71 -25.89 6.00 -29.89
CA ARG A 71 -27.00 5.05 -29.67
C ARG A 71 -26.74 3.64 -30.21
N SER A 72 -25.52 3.35 -30.69
CA SER A 72 -25.15 2.04 -31.20
C SER A 72 -24.40 1.22 -30.15
N TRP A 73 -24.75 -0.06 -30.03
CA TRP A 73 -24.01 -1.02 -29.20
C TRP A 73 -22.53 -1.10 -29.61
N THR A 74 -22.28 -1.12 -30.91
CA THR A 74 -20.91 -1.16 -31.46
C THR A 74 -20.12 0.10 -31.13
N GLY A 75 -20.76 1.27 -31.12
CA GLY A 75 -20.14 2.54 -30.71
C GLY A 75 -19.80 2.54 -29.23
N LEU A 76 -20.75 2.13 -28.37
CA LEU A 76 -20.54 2.02 -26.93
C LEU A 76 -19.39 1.05 -26.60
N HIS A 77 -19.38 -0.12 -27.24
CA HIS A 77 -18.36 -1.13 -27.03
C HIS A 77 -16.96 -0.65 -27.45
N ARG A 78 -16.85 0.06 -28.59
CA ARG A 78 -15.59 0.67 -29.02
C ARG A 78 -15.14 1.77 -28.06
N HIS A 79 -16.06 2.62 -27.59
CA HIS A 79 -15.78 3.66 -26.59
C HIS A 79 -15.24 3.08 -25.28
N ALA A 80 -15.93 2.08 -24.75
CA ALA A 80 -15.51 1.36 -23.54
C ALA A 80 -14.14 0.68 -23.72
N LEU A 81 -13.89 0.06 -24.87
CA LEU A 81 -12.60 -0.55 -25.16
C LEU A 81 -11.47 0.49 -25.20
N MET A 82 -11.68 1.63 -25.88
CA MET A 82 -10.68 2.69 -25.97
C MET A 82 -10.36 3.31 -24.60
N THR A 83 -11.38 3.55 -23.77
CA THR A 83 -11.19 4.05 -22.39
C THR A 83 -10.47 3.04 -21.50
N MET A 84 -10.78 1.74 -21.61
CA MET A 84 -10.03 0.68 -20.90
C MET A 84 -8.57 0.59 -21.35
N ILE A 85 -8.28 0.72 -22.66
CA ILE A 85 -6.90 0.74 -23.17
C ILE A 85 -6.14 1.96 -22.64
N ALA A 86 -6.76 3.14 -22.64
CA ALA A 86 -6.16 4.36 -22.08
C ALA A 86 -5.87 4.19 -20.58
N TYR A 87 -6.80 3.63 -19.83
CA TYR A 87 -6.61 3.30 -18.41
C TYR A 87 -5.43 2.35 -18.20
N ALA A 88 -5.37 1.23 -18.93
CA ALA A 88 -4.29 0.27 -18.83
C ALA A 88 -2.93 0.89 -19.16
N PHE A 89 -2.88 1.76 -20.18
CA PHE A 89 -1.67 2.52 -20.52
C PHE A 89 -1.21 3.40 -19.35
N LEU A 90 -2.12 4.18 -18.74
CA LEU A 90 -1.81 5.04 -17.60
C LEU A 90 -1.34 4.22 -16.39
N GLN A 91 -1.99 3.09 -16.08
CA GLN A 91 -1.56 2.21 -14.99
C GLN A 91 -0.17 1.62 -15.27
N SER A 92 0.13 1.23 -16.51
CA SER A 92 1.47 0.74 -16.89
C SER A 92 2.55 1.80 -16.63
N ARG A 93 2.24 3.08 -16.88
CA ARG A 93 3.16 4.19 -16.61
C ARG A 93 3.32 4.45 -15.12
N ARG A 94 2.22 4.43 -14.36
CA ARG A 94 2.23 4.57 -12.89
C ARG A 94 3.08 3.48 -12.23
N LEU A 95 2.90 2.22 -12.64
CA LEU A 95 3.70 1.09 -12.14
C LEU A 95 5.19 1.22 -12.48
N LYS A 96 5.52 1.60 -13.72
CA LYS A 96 6.92 1.87 -14.13
C LYS A 96 7.55 2.99 -13.29
N ALA A 97 6.81 4.07 -13.01
CA ALA A 97 7.29 5.16 -12.19
C ALA A 97 7.50 4.76 -10.72
N ALA A 98 6.58 3.99 -10.13
CA ALA A 98 6.70 3.46 -8.77
C ALA A 98 7.91 2.51 -8.63
N GLY A 99 8.14 1.64 -9.63
CA GLY A 99 9.30 0.77 -9.69
C GLY A 99 10.64 1.51 -9.77
N ARG A 100 10.68 2.66 -10.47
CA ARG A 100 11.86 3.56 -10.48
C ARG A 100 12.12 4.17 -9.10
N LYS A 101 11.09 4.72 -8.44
CA LYS A 101 11.24 5.29 -7.09
C LYS A 101 11.77 4.28 -6.06
N LYS A 102 11.33 3.02 -6.13
CA LYS A 102 11.85 1.94 -5.27
C LYS A 102 13.34 1.65 -5.50
N LYS A 103 13.82 1.75 -6.75
CA LYS A 103 15.26 1.62 -7.06
C LYS A 103 16.07 2.79 -6.52
N THR A 104 15.56 4.02 -6.62
CA THR A 104 16.23 5.22 -6.10
C THR A 104 16.39 5.19 -4.58
N HIS A 105 15.39 4.75 -3.83
CA HIS A 105 15.48 4.64 -2.36
C HIS A 105 16.43 3.52 -1.89
N ARG A 106 16.79 2.56 -2.75
CA ARG A 106 17.75 1.49 -2.43
C ARG A 106 19.21 1.92 -2.63
N SER A 107 19.46 3.06 -3.28
CA SER A 107 20.80 3.63 -3.50
C SER A 107 21.13 4.81 -2.59
N ALA A 108 20.45 4.98 -1.46
CA ALA A 108 20.97 5.81 -0.39
C ALA A 108 22.15 5.09 0.25
N ALA A 109 23.34 5.67 0.09
CA ALA A 109 24.64 5.13 0.46
C ALA A 109 24.69 4.59 1.89
N THR A 110 25.40 3.47 2.07
CA THR A 110 25.90 3.01 3.36
C THR A 110 26.76 4.13 3.95
N THR A 111 26.21 4.85 4.93
CA THR A 111 27.04 5.64 5.85
C THR A 111 27.74 4.62 6.75
N GLU A 112 29.07 4.50 6.62
CA GLU A 112 29.88 3.72 7.54
C GLU A 112 29.60 4.20 8.98
N HIS A 113 29.12 3.29 9.82
CA HIS A 113 29.08 3.51 11.26
C HIS A 113 30.52 3.57 11.76
N ALA A 114 31.02 4.78 12.04
CA ALA A 114 32.21 4.96 12.85
C ALA A 114 31.94 4.31 14.23
N GLY A 115 32.70 3.25 14.53
CA GLY A 115 32.58 2.50 15.76
C GLY A 115 32.98 3.32 17.00
N PRO A 116 32.62 2.87 18.21
CA PRO A 116 33.01 3.52 19.45
C PRO A 116 34.53 3.42 19.63
N GLN A 117 35.20 4.56 19.74
CA GLN A 117 36.61 4.61 20.10
C GLN A 117 36.72 4.53 21.64
N GLU A 118 37.12 3.38 22.14
CA GLU A 118 37.38 3.16 23.57
C GLU A 118 38.90 3.11 23.83
N SER A 119 39.28 3.69 24.98
CA SER A 119 40.56 3.66 25.69
C SER A 119 41.69 4.60 25.23
N ASP A 120 41.98 5.62 26.07
CA ASP A 120 43.24 5.60 26.82
C ASP A 120 43.11 6.44 28.11
N THR A 121 43.05 5.74 29.24
CA THR A 121 43.19 6.26 30.59
C THR A 121 44.59 6.83 30.80
N ARG A 122 44.70 8.14 31.09
CA ARG A 122 45.89 8.70 31.74
C ARG A 122 45.54 9.48 32.99
N HIS A 123 45.93 8.88 34.10
CA HIS A 123 46.14 9.52 35.39
C HIS A 123 47.25 10.59 35.33
N LEU A 124 47.22 11.48 36.34
CA LEU A 124 48.18 12.52 36.76
C LEU A 124 47.73 13.93 36.29
N ARG A 125 47.56 14.95 37.15
CA ARG A 125 48.11 15.22 38.47
C ARG A 125 47.26 16.27 39.19
N THR A 126 47.12 16.10 40.50
CA THR A 126 46.75 17.15 41.45
C THR A 126 47.72 18.33 41.35
N ALA A 127 47.20 19.55 41.23
CA ALA A 127 47.92 20.77 41.57
C ALA A 127 46.95 21.78 42.21
N THR A 128 47.40 22.28 43.35
CA THR A 128 46.79 23.17 44.33
C THR A 128 46.53 24.59 43.86
N ALA A 129 45.56 25.22 44.52
CA ALA A 129 45.14 26.62 44.56
C ALA A 129 46.15 27.72 44.19
N ALA A 130 45.66 28.76 43.50
CA ALA A 130 46.02 30.17 43.77
C ALA A 130 45.02 31.16 43.13
N THR A 131 44.44 31.95 44.03
CA THR A 131 43.83 33.29 43.99
C THR A 131 44.02 34.20 42.74
N MET A 132 42.93 34.89 42.38
CA MET A 132 42.80 36.10 41.52
C MET A 132 43.76 37.27 41.93
N PRO A 133 44.02 38.33 41.11
CA PRO A 133 43.10 39.48 40.93
C PRO A 133 43.31 40.24 39.57
N PRO A 134 42.90 41.52 39.36
CA PRO A 134 41.97 41.89 38.30
C PRO A 134 42.54 42.89 37.26
N LEU A 135 41.77 43.14 36.19
CA LEU A 135 41.36 44.47 35.67
C LEU A 135 40.34 44.28 34.55
#